data_AF-A0A6A6NFW3-F1
#
_entry.id   AF-A0A6A6NFW3-F1
#
_cell.length_a   1.000
_cell.length_b   1.000
_cell.length_c   1.000
_cell.angle_alpha   90.00
_cell.angle_beta   90.00
_cell.angle_gamma   90.00
#
_symmetry.space_group_name_H-M   'P 1'
#
loop_
_entity.id
_entity.type
_entity.pdbx_description
1 polymer ?
#
loop_
_entity_poly.entity_id
_entity_poly.type
_entity_poly.pdbx_seq_one_letter_code
_entity_poly.pdbx_strand_id
1 'polypeptide(L)'
;MDQTELINIEEFKACMNKSNDAIKCKINKYASGKKLEVPAQLKGWKNVYKMTPGYVTKILVRFAYIHSNASYAFDATAEPGYVYHCHILDHEDNVMMRPLKLIL
;
A
#
# COMPACT_ATOMS: atom_id res chain seq x y z
N MET A 1 -5.68 6.92 6.50
CA MET A 1 -5.51 6.53 5.09
C MET A 1 -5.73 7.79 4.29
N ASP A 2 -4.85 8.15 3.37
CA ASP A 2 -5.01 9.34 2.53
C ASP A 2 -4.49 9.05 1.12
N GLN A 3 -5.03 9.77 0.13
CA GLN A 3 -4.56 9.70 -1.25
C GLN A 3 -4.24 11.10 -1.75
N THR A 4 -3.04 11.28 -2.29
CA THR A 4 -2.59 12.56 -2.85
C THR A 4 -2.19 12.36 -4.30
N GLU A 5 -2.74 13.19 -5.18
CA GLU A 5 -2.48 13.13 -6.63
C GLU A 5 -0.99 13.34 -6.95
N LEU A 6 -0.50 12.58 -7.92
CA LEU A 6 0.80 12.75 -8.52
C LEU A 6 0.74 13.84 -9.59
N ILE A 7 1.44 14.95 -9.36
CA ILE A 7 1.70 15.95 -10.40
C ILE A 7 2.88 15.50 -11.29
N ASN A 8 2.94 16.00 -12.53
CA ASN A 8 3.99 15.68 -13.51
C ASN A 8 4.23 14.17 -13.66
N ILE A 9 3.14 13.39 -13.76
CA ILE A 9 3.19 11.92 -13.70
C ILE A 9 4.12 11.30 -14.75
N GLU A 10 4.24 11.89 -15.93
CA GLU A 10 5.13 11.40 -16.99
C GLU A 10 6.62 11.51 -16.62
N GLU A 11 7.03 12.61 -15.97
CA GLU A 11 8.41 12.79 -15.48
C GLU A 11 8.73 11.74 -14.41
N PHE A 12 7.80 11.56 -13.46
CA PHE A 12 7.95 10.55 -12.41
C PHE A 12 7.98 9.13 -12.99
N LYS A 13 7.09 8.80 -13.92
CA LYS A 13 7.00 7.51 -14.58
C LYS A 13 8.25 7.20 -15.38
N ALA A 14 8.81 8.17 -16.10
CA ALA A 14 10.07 8.02 -16.82
C ALA A 14 11.22 7.63 -15.88
N CYS A 15 11.29 8.25 -14.69
CA CYS A 15 12.26 7.87 -13.67
C CYS A 15 12.01 6.44 -13.14
N MET A 16 10.77 6.12 -12.78
CA MET A 16 10.41 4.79 -12.25
C MET A 16 10.71 3.66 -13.24
N ASN A 17 10.48 3.87 -14.54
CA ASN A 17 10.82 2.89 -15.57
C ASN A 17 12.33 2.64 -15.68
N LYS A 18 13.17 3.61 -15.30
CA LYS A 18 14.63 3.50 -15.35
C LYS A 18 15.22 2.90 -14.08
N SER A 19 14.75 3.30 -12.90
CA SER A 19 15.38 2.92 -11.62
C SER A 19 14.53 2.03 -10.72
N ASN A 20 13.21 1.93 -10.98
CA ASN A 20 12.24 1.22 -10.17
C ASN A 20 12.36 1.52 -8.65
N ASP A 21 12.58 2.78 -8.30
CA ASP A 21 12.84 3.23 -6.93
C ASP A 21 12.21 4.60 -6.70
N ALA A 22 11.09 4.61 -5.97
CA ALA A 22 10.31 5.82 -5.73
C ALA A 22 11.04 6.86 -4.87
N ILE A 23 11.96 6.43 -3.99
CA ILE A 23 12.74 7.32 -3.14
C ILE A 23 13.81 8.00 -3.98
N LYS A 24 14.55 7.24 -4.80
CA LYS A 24 15.51 7.81 -5.77
C LYS A 24 14.82 8.72 -6.79
N CYS A 25 13.61 8.37 -7.20
CA CYS A 25 12.76 9.20 -8.04
C CYS A 25 12.07 10.34 -7.29
N LYS A 26 12.44 10.63 -6.03
CA LYS A 26 11.97 11.79 -5.27
C LYS A 26 10.44 11.92 -5.24
N ILE A 27 9.74 10.83 -4.91
CA ILE A 27 8.27 10.77 -4.86
C ILE A 27 7.60 11.96 -4.16
N ASN A 28 8.20 12.49 -3.09
CA ASN A 28 7.68 13.64 -2.35
C ASN A 28 7.58 14.93 -3.20
N LYS A 29 8.38 15.07 -4.27
CA LYS A 29 8.29 16.18 -5.24
C LYS A 29 6.99 16.10 -6.06
N TYR A 30 6.50 14.89 -6.32
CA TYR A 30 5.38 14.63 -7.22
C TYR A 30 4.06 14.41 -6.47
N ALA A 31 4.09 13.90 -5.24
CA ALA A 31 2.90 13.63 -4.43
C ALA A 31 2.36 14.90 -3.74
N SER A 32 1.99 15.91 -4.52
CA SER A 32 1.59 17.24 -4.03
C SER A 32 0.34 17.81 -4.71
N GLY A 33 -0.36 17.02 -5.52
CA GLY A 33 -1.60 17.46 -6.17
C GLY A 33 -2.81 17.39 -5.24
N LYS A 34 -4.01 17.25 -5.82
CA LYS A 34 -5.26 17.19 -5.06
C LYS A 34 -5.26 16.03 -4.07
N LYS A 35 -5.70 16.28 -2.83
CA LYS A 35 -5.99 15.22 -1.86
C LYS A 35 -7.42 14.73 -2.06
N LEU A 36 -7.61 13.41 -2.09
CA LEU A 36 -8.94 12.81 -2.04
C LEU A 36 -9.42 12.78 -0.59
N GLU A 37 -10.65 13.26 -0.38
CA GLU A 37 -11.31 13.07 0.88
C GLU A 37 -11.60 11.58 1.10
N VAL A 38 -11.35 11.11 2.33
CA VAL A 38 -11.62 9.73 2.71
C VAL A 38 -13.13 9.59 2.99
N PRO A 39 -13.87 8.80 2.21
CA PRO A 39 -15.28 8.54 2.47
C PRO A 39 -15.49 7.95 3.87
N ALA A 40 -16.62 8.24 4.51
CA ALA A 40 -16.92 7.81 5.89
C ALA A 40 -16.76 6.29 6.08
N GLN A 41 -17.19 5.49 5.10
CA GLN A 41 -17.09 4.03 5.14
C GLN A 41 -15.65 3.48 5.09
N LEU A 42 -14.66 4.32 4.75
CA LEU A 42 -13.23 3.97 4.71
C LEU A 42 -12.45 4.53 5.92
N LYS A 43 -13.12 5.20 6.87
CA LYS A 43 -12.48 5.77 8.08
C LYS A 43 -12.25 4.75 9.21
N GLY A 44 -12.69 3.51 9.05
CA GLY A 44 -12.48 2.41 10.00
C GLY A 44 -11.36 1.44 9.62
N TRP A 45 -11.27 0.32 10.33
CA TRP A 45 -10.36 -0.77 10.00
C TRP A 45 -10.76 -1.43 8.67
N LYS A 46 -9.78 -1.61 7.79
CA LYS A 46 -9.95 -2.26 6.48
C LYS A 46 -8.80 -3.23 6.25
N ASN A 47 -9.10 -4.34 5.60
CA ASN A 47 -8.15 -5.31 5.06
C ASN A 47 -7.89 -5.08 3.55
N VAL A 48 -8.85 -4.49 2.83
CA VAL A 48 -8.75 -4.14 1.40
C VAL A 48 -9.03 -2.65 1.22
N TYR A 49 -8.20 -1.98 0.40
CA TYR A 49 -8.33 -0.55 0.12
C TYR A 49 -8.19 -0.26 -1.37
N LYS A 50 -9.05 0.63 -1.89
CA LYS A 50 -9.03 1.03 -3.31
C LYS A 50 -8.03 2.17 -3.53
N MET A 51 -6.93 1.85 -4.21
CA MET A 51 -5.91 2.82 -4.62
C MET A 51 -6.32 3.46 -5.95
N THR A 52 -6.44 4.79 -5.98
CA THR A 52 -6.86 5.53 -7.18
C THR A 52 -5.68 5.69 -8.14
N PRO A 53 -5.84 5.37 -9.45
CA PRO A 53 -4.78 5.57 -10.43
C PRO A 53 -4.30 7.03 -10.47
N GLY A 54 -2.98 7.25 -10.50
CA GLY A 54 -2.39 8.60 -10.48
C GLY A 54 -2.30 9.24 -9.09
N TYR A 55 -2.60 8.51 -8.02
CA TYR A 55 -2.49 9.00 -6.65
C TYR A 55 -1.50 8.14 -5.84
N VAL A 56 -0.79 8.78 -4.92
CA VAL A 56 -0.07 8.09 -3.84
C VAL A 56 -1.04 7.82 -2.71
N THR A 57 -1.19 6.56 -2.34
CA THR A 57 -1.98 6.14 -1.18
C THR A 57 -1.06 5.91 0.02
N LYS A 58 -1.41 6.49 1.17
CA LYS A 58 -0.78 6.17 2.46
C LYS A 58 -1.75 5.37 3.32
N ILE A 59 -1.30 4.21 3.79
CA ILE A 59 -2.00 3.36 4.74
C ILE A 59 -1.15 3.18 5.98
N LEU A 60 -1.81 2.98 7.13
CA LEU A 60 -1.16 2.57 8.36
C LEU A 60 -1.55 1.12 8.62
N VAL A 61 -0.56 0.27 8.80
CA VAL A 61 -0.74 -1.15 9.06
C VAL A 61 -0.16 -1.44 10.44
N ARG A 62 -0.88 -2.27 11.19
CA ARG A 62 -0.45 -2.73 12.49
C ARG A 62 -0.61 -4.25 12.57
N PHE A 63 0.48 -4.93 12.92
CA PHE A 63 0.51 -6.38 13.12
C PHE A 63 0.29 -6.70 14.61
N ALA A 64 -0.97 -6.68 15.04
CA ALA A 64 -1.41 -7.04 16.40
C ALA A 64 -2.92 -7.34 16.44
N TYR A 65 -3.44 -7.81 17.59
CA TYR A 65 -4.88 -7.84 17.81
C TYR A 65 -5.47 -6.44 17.87
N ILE A 66 -6.38 -6.15 16.93
CA ILE A 66 -6.98 -4.82 16.73
C ILE A 66 -7.77 -4.35 17.96
N HIS A 67 -8.50 -5.24 18.63
CA HIS A 67 -9.41 -4.88 19.72
C HIS A 67 -8.75 -4.77 21.10
N SER A 68 -7.68 -5.54 21.35
CA SER A 68 -7.09 -5.69 22.68
C SER A 68 -5.66 -5.18 22.78
N ASN A 69 -5.07 -4.70 21.67
CA ASN A 69 -3.68 -4.25 21.63
C ASN A 69 -2.66 -5.37 21.97
N ALA A 70 -3.11 -6.61 22.08
CA ALA A 70 -2.31 -7.76 22.45
C ALA A 70 -1.51 -8.30 21.25
N SER A 71 -0.37 -8.92 21.54
CA SER A 71 0.38 -9.70 20.57
C SER A 71 -0.42 -10.92 20.11
N TYR A 72 -0.11 -11.44 18.92
CA TYR A 72 -0.72 -12.66 18.43
C TYR A 72 -0.50 -13.83 19.39
N ALA A 73 -1.48 -14.72 19.54
CA ALA A 73 -1.38 -15.90 20.40
C ALA A 73 -0.54 -17.03 19.77
N PHE A 74 0.00 -16.79 18.57
CA PHE A 74 0.81 -17.71 17.78
C PHE A 74 2.05 -16.97 17.27
N ASP A 75 3.04 -17.73 16.79
CA ASP A 75 4.20 -17.16 16.13
C ASP A 75 3.81 -16.60 14.75
N ALA A 76 3.62 -15.28 14.69
CA ALA A 76 3.29 -14.56 13.46
C ALA A 76 4.47 -14.42 12.49
N THR A 77 5.66 -14.91 12.83
CA THR A 77 6.83 -14.94 11.93
C THR A 77 7.03 -16.29 11.25
N ALA A 78 6.25 -17.30 11.64
CA ALA A 78 6.33 -18.65 11.09
C ALA A 78 5.91 -18.71 9.60
N GLU A 79 6.56 -19.61 8.87
CA GLU A 79 6.23 -19.91 7.46
C GLU A 79 4.87 -20.65 7.37
N PRO A 80 4.09 -20.49 6.27
CA PRO A 80 4.45 -19.86 4.99
C PRO A 80 4.34 -18.33 4.93
N GLY A 81 4.08 -17.66 6.07
CA GLY A 81 3.99 -16.20 6.16
C GLY A 81 2.67 -15.63 5.62
N TYR A 82 2.68 -14.33 5.28
CA TYR A 82 1.53 -13.60 4.77
C TYR A 82 1.74 -13.17 3.31
N VAL A 83 0.68 -12.63 2.70
CA VAL A 83 0.74 -12.06 1.34
C VAL A 83 0.08 -10.69 1.30
N TYR A 84 0.47 -9.91 0.29
CA TYR A 84 -0.28 -8.75 -0.14
C TYR A 84 -0.41 -8.81 -1.66
N HIS A 85 -1.59 -8.46 -2.18
CA HIS A 85 -1.88 -8.59 -3.60
C HIS A 85 -2.97 -7.63 -4.05
N CYS A 86 -3.09 -7.46 -5.37
CA CYS A 86 -4.28 -6.87 -5.96
C CYS A 86 -5.44 -7.85 -5.81
N HIS A 87 -6.59 -7.40 -5.31
CA HIS A 87 -7.76 -8.26 -5.12
C HIS A 87 -8.64 -8.37 -6.39
N ILE A 88 -8.05 -8.13 -7.57
CA ILE A 88 -8.62 -8.43 -8.88
C ILE A 88 -8.01 -9.76 -9.29
N LEU A 89 -8.82 -10.82 -9.38
CA LEU A 89 -8.32 -12.19 -9.54
C LEU A 89 -7.42 -12.35 -10.78
N ASP A 90 -7.83 -11.79 -11.92
CA ASP A 90 -7.02 -11.82 -13.15
C ASP A 90 -5.65 -11.17 -12.97
N HIS A 91 -5.53 -10.18 -12.09
CA HIS A 91 -4.25 -9.54 -11.79
C HIS A 91 -3.45 -10.35 -10.77
N GLU A 92 -4.11 -10.87 -9.74
CA GLU A 92 -3.52 -11.73 -8.70
C GLU A 92 -2.82 -12.94 -9.32
N ASP A 93 -3.57 -13.70 -10.12
CA ASP A 93 -3.09 -14.90 -10.81
C ASP A 93 -2.03 -14.55 -11.86
N ASN A 94 -2.11 -13.34 -12.44
CA ASN A 94 -1.10 -12.80 -13.34
C ASN A 94 -0.02 -11.97 -12.61
N VAL A 95 0.54 -12.55 -11.55
CA VAL A 95 1.77 -12.10 -10.90
C VAL A 95 1.66 -10.76 -10.12
N MET A 96 0.44 -10.30 -9.79
CA MET A 96 0.23 -9.16 -8.86
C MET A 96 0.01 -9.60 -7.40
N MET A 97 0.75 -10.63 -6.96
CA MET A 97 0.84 -11.08 -5.57
C MET A 97 2.30 -11.17 -5.12
N ARG A 98 2.59 -10.80 -3.87
CA ARG A 98 3.93 -10.86 -3.28
C ARG A 98 3.89 -11.38 -1.84
N PRO A 99 4.93 -12.12 -1.40
CA PRO A 99 5.06 -12.54 -0.02
C PRO A 99 5.30 -11.34 0.90
N LEU A 100 4.75 -11.40 2.11
CA LEU A 100 4.96 -10.45 3.21
C LEU A 100 5.50 -11.23 4.41
N LYS A 101 6.80 -11.06 4.66
CA LYS A 101 7.46 -11.66 5.83
C LYS A 101 7.45 -10.66 6.99
N LEU A 102 6.90 -11.07 8.13
CA LEU A 102 7.01 -10.30 9.36
C LEU A 102 8.31 -10.65 10.06
N ILE A 103 9.06 -9.61 10.44
CA ILE A 103 10.27 -9.71 11.24
C ILE A 103 9.99 -8.88 12.49
N LEU A 104 9.82 -9.55 13.63
CA LEU A 104 9.53 -8.93 14.93
C LEU A 104 10.83 -8.66 15.70
#